data_AF-A0AAV2QLR0-F1
#
_entry.id   AF-A0AAV2QLR0-F1
#
_cell.length_a   1.000
_cell.length_b   1.000
_cell.length_c   1.000
_cell.angle_alpha   90.00
_cell.angle_beta   90.00
_cell.angle_gamma   90.00
#
_symmetry.space_group_name_H-M   'P 1'
#
loop_
_entity.id
_entity.type
_entity.pdbx_description
1 polymer ?
#
loop_
_entity_poly.entity_id
_entity_poly.type
_entity_poly.pdbx_seq_one_letter_code
_entity_poly.pdbx_strand_id
1 'polypeptide(L)'
;DSEESKKFVQQLYIRGKEVREQYPGWLMRVYHNVTIEDNESIRRLCRVYCNLPHVDLCDVKDLPHIGNLLEAQPVGRMWRFAVMGDPTVEIFLSRDVDSVILDREVAAVKEWLASGSEFHVMRDHPNHMAVMLAGLWGGHNNRRPELAKVRDSMFAEPLNLTRKFDQFQLASKLWPIIKNVSLQHDSYTCLVPSHEGSIPFPVRRFDGLYTGWGPFKFRERQKVFKTLCPAECRPKEQPRWTYC
;
A
#
# COMPACT_ATOMS: atom_id res chain seq x y z
N ASP A 1 20.76 -13.65 -0.72
CA ASP A 1 20.23 -12.28 -0.93
C ASP A 1 20.46 -11.75 -2.33
N SER A 2 19.39 -11.33 -3.01
CA SER A 2 19.47 -10.58 -4.26
C SER A 2 19.68 -9.08 -3.98
N GLU A 3 20.26 -8.34 -4.94
CA GLU A 3 20.37 -6.88 -4.89
C GLU A 3 19.02 -6.17 -4.67
N GLU A 4 17.92 -6.80 -5.09
CA GLU A 4 16.55 -6.31 -4.88
C GLU A 4 16.13 -6.35 -3.40
N SER A 5 16.53 -7.39 -2.65
CA SER A 5 16.28 -7.46 -1.19
C SER A 5 16.98 -6.32 -0.45
N LYS A 6 18.25 -6.06 -0.80
CA LYS A 6 19.06 -4.99 -0.18
C LYS A 6 18.43 -3.61 -0.39
N LYS A 7 17.83 -3.37 -1.56
CA LYS A 7 17.12 -2.14 -1.91
C LYS A 7 15.96 -1.87 -0.94
N PHE A 8 15.13 -2.87 -0.66
CA PHE A 8 13.96 -2.69 0.21
C PHE A 8 14.37 -2.47 1.67
N VAL A 9 15.31 -3.26 2.17
CA VAL A 9 15.77 -3.15 3.56
C VAL A 9 16.43 -1.77 3.81
N GLN A 10 17.13 -1.22 2.82
CA GLN A 10 17.74 0.11 2.93
C GLN A 10 16.68 1.23 3.07
N GLN A 11 15.50 1.06 2.48
CA GLN A 11 14.43 2.06 2.59
C GLN A 11 13.71 2.00 3.94
N LEU A 12 13.69 0.86 4.64
CA LEU A 12 12.94 0.68 5.89
C LEU A 12 13.24 1.75 6.93
N TYR A 13 14.51 2.06 7.17
CA TYR A 13 14.87 3.06 8.18
C TYR A 13 14.36 4.46 7.82
N ILE A 14 14.42 4.84 6.53
CA ILE A 14 13.96 6.14 6.06
C ILE A 14 12.43 6.20 6.12
N ARG A 15 11.75 5.17 5.62
CA ARG A 15 10.29 5.06 5.67
C ARG A 15 9.76 5.06 7.10
N GLY A 16 10.42 4.35 8.00
CA GLY A 16 10.07 4.35 9.42
C GLY A 16 10.12 5.76 10.01
N LYS A 17 11.15 6.56 9.71
CA LYS A 17 11.17 7.98 10.14
C LYS A 17 10.03 8.79 9.56
N GLU A 18 9.73 8.63 8.28
CA GLU A 18 8.61 9.32 7.62
C GLU A 18 7.26 8.93 8.22
N VAL A 19 7.04 7.66 8.58
CA VAL A 19 5.80 7.23 9.26
C VAL A 19 5.63 7.99 10.58
N ARG A 20 6.69 8.14 11.37
CA ARG A 20 6.62 8.88 12.65
C ARG A 20 6.22 10.34 12.45
N GLU A 21 6.73 10.96 11.39
CA GLU A 21 6.52 12.38 11.09
C GLU A 21 5.14 12.64 10.46
N GLN A 22 4.74 11.79 9.51
CA GLN A 22 3.57 12.01 8.65
C GLN A 22 2.30 11.29 9.14
N TYR A 23 2.47 10.17 9.87
CA TYR A 23 1.40 9.38 10.46
C TYR A 23 1.64 9.19 11.97
N PRO A 24 1.65 10.29 12.77
CA PRO A 24 1.84 10.17 14.21
C PRO A 24 0.79 9.27 14.84
N GLY A 25 1.21 8.36 15.71
CA GLY A 25 0.37 7.35 16.34
C GLY A 25 0.18 6.05 15.55
N TRP A 26 0.64 5.99 14.29
CA TRP A 26 0.61 4.76 13.50
C TRP A 26 1.83 3.89 13.77
N LEU A 27 1.63 2.57 13.73
CA LEU A 27 2.69 1.58 13.75
C LEU A 27 3.00 1.12 12.33
N MET A 28 4.29 1.01 11.99
CA MET A 28 4.74 0.40 10.75
C MET A 28 5.07 -1.07 10.98
N ARG A 29 4.25 -1.97 10.45
CA ARG A 29 4.53 -3.42 10.47
C ARG A 29 5.31 -3.86 9.25
N VAL A 30 6.38 -4.60 9.46
CA VAL A 30 7.28 -5.11 8.42
C VAL A 30 7.26 -6.63 8.47
N TYR A 31 6.58 -7.24 7.51
CA TYR A 31 6.57 -8.70 7.35
C TYR A 31 7.85 -9.17 6.67
N HIS A 32 8.59 -10.07 7.30
CA HIS A 32 9.88 -10.53 6.81
C HIS A 32 10.09 -12.04 6.99
N ASN A 33 11.05 -12.59 6.23
CA ASN A 33 11.55 -13.95 6.37
C ASN A 33 13.09 -13.95 6.55
N VAL A 34 13.61 -12.94 7.24
CA VAL A 34 15.05 -12.88 7.56
C VAL A 34 15.38 -13.99 8.55
N THR A 35 16.41 -14.77 8.25
CA THR A 35 16.86 -15.90 9.09
C THR A 35 18.09 -15.52 9.90
N ILE A 36 18.41 -16.29 10.94
CA ILE A 36 19.54 -15.99 11.83
C ILE A 36 20.91 -16.05 11.11
N GLU A 37 20.98 -16.76 9.99
CA GLU A 37 22.18 -16.87 9.16
C GLU A 37 22.45 -15.60 8.33
N ASP A 38 21.44 -14.77 8.08
CA ASP A 38 21.56 -13.51 7.34
C ASP A 38 21.95 -12.35 8.27
N ASN A 39 23.22 -12.38 8.69
CA ASN A 39 23.81 -11.38 9.56
C ASN A 39 23.66 -9.94 9.04
N GLU A 40 23.65 -9.73 7.72
CA GLU A 40 23.52 -8.38 7.15
C GLU A 40 22.10 -7.85 7.33
N SER A 41 21.09 -8.64 6.96
CA SER A 41 19.69 -8.23 7.13
C SER A 41 19.31 -8.11 8.60
N ILE A 42 19.79 -8.98 9.50
CA ILE A 42 19.57 -8.85 10.95
C ILE A 42 20.11 -7.52 11.47
N ARG A 43 21.36 -7.16 11.10
CA ARG A 43 21.94 -5.86 11.52
C ARG A 43 21.10 -4.68 11.04
N ARG A 44 20.60 -4.75 9.80
CA ARG A 44 19.74 -3.70 9.24
C ARG A 44 18.37 -3.65 9.92
N LEU A 45 17.75 -4.80 10.18
CA LEU A 45 16.46 -4.89 10.87
C LEU A 45 16.58 -4.43 12.33
N CYS A 46 17.61 -4.82 13.09
CA CYS A 46 17.83 -4.22 14.41
C CYS A 46 18.06 -2.72 14.29
N ARG A 47 18.86 -2.23 13.34
CA ARG A 47 19.00 -0.76 13.20
C ARG A 47 17.64 -0.05 13.07
N VAL A 48 16.68 -0.66 12.36
CA VAL A 48 15.30 -0.15 12.28
C VAL A 48 14.61 -0.29 13.63
N TYR A 49 14.41 -1.51 14.12
CA TYR A 49 13.62 -1.80 15.33
C TYR A 49 14.20 -1.16 16.59
N CYS A 50 15.51 -1.28 16.77
CA CYS A 50 16.27 -0.78 17.92
C CYS A 50 16.28 0.77 18.01
N ASN A 51 15.95 1.50 16.93
CA ASN A 51 15.93 2.97 16.91
C ASN A 51 14.54 3.58 16.64
N LEU A 52 13.58 2.79 16.17
CA LEU A 52 12.26 3.24 15.75
C LEU A 52 11.19 2.42 16.49
N PRO A 53 10.75 2.85 17.69
CA PRO A 53 9.87 2.06 18.56
C PRO A 53 8.46 1.87 17.98
N HIS A 54 8.09 2.64 16.97
CA HIS A 54 6.82 2.52 16.24
C HIS A 54 6.93 1.59 15.03
N VAL A 55 8.06 0.90 14.85
CA VAL A 55 8.23 -0.15 13.82
C VAL A 55 8.17 -1.51 14.50
N ASP A 56 7.33 -2.38 13.96
CA ASP A 56 7.17 -3.75 14.42
C ASP A 56 7.64 -4.72 13.32
N LEU A 57 8.42 -5.72 13.70
CA LEU A 57 9.00 -6.71 12.80
C LEU A 57 8.25 -8.02 12.97
N CYS A 58 7.56 -8.46 11.91
CA CYS A 58 6.71 -9.63 11.95
C CYS A 58 7.37 -10.76 11.14
N ASP A 59 7.89 -11.78 11.83
CA ASP A 59 8.40 -12.99 11.16
C ASP A 59 7.23 -13.77 10.57
N VAL A 60 7.25 -13.97 9.25
CA VAL A 60 6.18 -14.70 8.55
C VAL A 60 6.14 -16.19 8.89
N LYS A 61 7.14 -16.71 9.60
CA LYS A 61 7.13 -18.09 10.14
C LYS A 61 6.31 -18.23 11.42
N ASP A 62 6.02 -17.13 12.11
CA ASP A 62 5.33 -17.15 13.40
C ASP A 62 4.43 -15.92 13.55
N LEU A 63 3.42 -15.82 12.70
CA LEU A 63 2.43 -14.74 12.76
C LEU A 63 1.31 -15.10 13.74
N PRO A 64 0.96 -14.23 14.70
CA PRO A 64 -0.19 -14.47 15.58
C PRO A 64 -1.46 -14.77 14.79
N HIS A 65 -2.19 -15.81 15.18
CA HIS A 65 -3.45 -16.27 14.55
C HIS A 65 -3.37 -16.77 13.10
N ILE A 66 -2.18 -16.73 12.46
CA ILE A 66 -1.95 -17.24 11.10
C ILE A 66 -0.98 -18.43 11.14
N GLY A 67 0.05 -18.38 12.00
CA GLY A 67 1.11 -19.38 12.10
C GLY A 67 2.20 -19.18 11.05
N ASN A 68 2.75 -20.29 10.55
CA ASN A 68 3.83 -20.29 9.58
C ASN A 68 3.30 -20.09 8.16
N LEU A 69 3.34 -18.85 7.69
CA LEU A 69 2.86 -18.46 6.38
C LEU A 69 3.68 -19.09 5.24
N LEU A 70 4.92 -19.55 5.50
CA LEU A 70 5.75 -20.19 4.48
C LEU A 70 5.24 -21.58 4.08
N GLU A 71 4.38 -22.22 4.87
CA GLU A 71 3.78 -23.51 4.50
C GLU A 71 2.90 -23.38 3.26
N ALA A 72 2.20 -22.26 3.13
CA ALA A 72 1.39 -21.94 1.95
C ALA A 72 2.22 -21.32 0.80
N GLN A 73 3.49 -21.00 1.04
CA GLN A 73 4.43 -20.37 0.10
C GLN A 73 3.87 -19.17 -0.70
N PRO A 74 3.14 -18.22 -0.10
CA PRO A 74 2.72 -17.04 -0.83
C PRO A 74 3.94 -16.18 -1.15
N VAL A 75 3.97 -15.60 -2.36
CA VAL A 75 5.03 -14.68 -2.78
C VAL A 75 5.13 -13.53 -1.78
N GLY A 76 6.36 -13.08 -1.45
CA GLY A 76 6.58 -12.12 -0.36
C GLY A 76 5.78 -10.81 -0.41
N ARG A 77 5.36 -10.38 -1.60
CA ARG A 77 4.47 -9.21 -1.77
C ARG A 77 3.05 -9.43 -1.25
N MET A 78 2.61 -10.66 -1.06
CA MET A 78 1.33 -11.00 -0.45
C MET A 78 1.34 -10.83 1.06
N TRP A 79 2.50 -10.93 1.72
CA TRP A 79 2.59 -10.93 3.20
C TRP A 79 2.00 -9.66 3.83
N ARG A 80 2.02 -8.54 3.11
CA ARG A 80 1.38 -7.28 3.53
C ARG A 80 -0.12 -7.41 3.80
N PHE A 81 -0.79 -8.43 3.25
CA PHE A 81 -2.22 -8.69 3.47
C PHE A 81 -2.48 -9.46 4.76
N ALA A 82 -1.45 -9.88 5.50
CA ALA A 82 -1.61 -10.57 6.78
C ALA A 82 -2.38 -9.72 7.82
N VAL A 83 -2.33 -8.40 7.69
CA VAL A 83 -3.07 -7.44 8.54
C VAL A 83 -4.60 -7.58 8.43
N MET A 84 -5.11 -8.11 7.32
CA MET A 84 -6.55 -8.29 7.11
C MET A 84 -7.10 -9.27 8.14
N GLY A 85 -8.09 -8.85 8.92
CA GLY A 85 -8.68 -9.67 9.98
C GLY A 85 -7.83 -9.80 11.25
N ASP A 86 -6.70 -9.10 11.35
CA ASP A 86 -5.87 -9.09 12.56
C ASP A 86 -6.64 -8.45 13.75
N PRO A 87 -6.88 -9.18 14.85
CA PRO A 87 -7.65 -8.66 16.00
C PRO A 87 -6.97 -7.51 16.74
N THR A 88 -5.66 -7.32 16.56
CA THR A 88 -4.87 -6.26 17.19
C THR A 88 -4.85 -4.96 16.39
N VAL A 89 -5.47 -4.95 15.20
CA VAL A 89 -5.47 -3.81 14.29
C VAL A 89 -6.89 -3.32 14.07
N GLU A 90 -7.10 -2.02 14.25
CA GLU A 90 -8.37 -1.34 13.97
C GLU A 90 -8.40 -0.77 12.56
N ILE A 91 -7.33 -0.11 12.13
CA ILE A 91 -7.21 0.53 10.81
C ILE A 91 -5.81 0.24 10.28
N PHE A 92 -5.69 -0.03 8.98
CA PHE A 92 -4.40 -0.26 8.34
C PHE A 92 -4.27 0.44 6.98
N LEU A 93 -3.02 0.66 6.59
CA LEU A 93 -2.62 1.05 5.24
C LEU A 93 -1.66 -0.01 4.70
N SER A 94 -1.92 -0.52 3.50
CA SER A 94 -1.00 -1.40 2.79
C SER A 94 -0.09 -0.55 1.90
N ARG A 95 1.23 -0.63 2.11
CA ARG A 95 2.23 0.21 1.43
C ARG A 95 3.38 -0.61 0.85
N ASP A 96 3.93 -0.16 -0.28
CA ASP A 96 5.26 -0.58 -0.73
C ASP A 96 6.32 0.18 0.08
N VAL A 97 7.29 -0.53 0.67
CA VAL A 97 8.41 0.10 1.41
C VAL A 97 9.29 0.98 0.51
N ASP A 98 9.30 0.75 -0.80
CA ASP A 98 10.05 1.58 -1.73
C ASP A 98 9.31 2.86 -2.14
N SER A 99 8.15 3.16 -1.54
CA SER A 99 7.35 4.35 -1.83
C SER A 99 7.47 5.42 -0.75
N VAL A 100 7.79 6.64 -1.17
CA VAL A 100 7.89 7.82 -0.29
C VAL A 100 6.50 8.20 0.22
N ILE A 101 6.42 8.61 1.48
CA ILE A 101 5.19 9.18 2.04
C ILE A 101 5.12 10.65 1.62
N LEU A 102 4.11 11.00 0.82
CA LEU A 102 3.90 12.36 0.31
C LEU A 102 2.76 13.04 1.08
N ASP A 103 2.83 14.35 1.28
CA ASP A 103 1.74 15.13 1.91
C ASP A 103 0.40 14.93 1.19
N ARG A 104 0.45 14.74 -0.13
CA ARG A 104 -0.72 14.41 -0.95
C ARG A 104 -1.40 13.11 -0.51
N GLU A 105 -0.62 12.08 -0.23
CA GLU A 105 -1.13 10.81 0.25
C GLU A 105 -1.72 10.96 1.65
N VAL A 106 -0.99 11.64 2.54
CA VAL A 106 -1.43 11.91 3.91
C VAL A 106 -2.77 12.66 3.91
N ALA A 107 -2.93 13.64 3.02
CA ALA A 107 -4.18 14.38 2.88
C ALA A 107 -5.33 13.49 2.38
N ALA A 108 -5.09 12.63 1.38
CA ALA A 108 -6.09 11.68 0.88
C ALA A 108 -6.49 10.64 1.95
N VAL A 109 -5.54 10.19 2.78
CA VAL A 109 -5.82 9.31 3.91
C VAL A 109 -6.63 10.04 4.99
N LYS A 110 -6.30 11.30 5.30
CA LYS A 110 -7.09 12.11 6.25
C LYS A 110 -8.52 12.33 5.76
N GLU A 111 -8.71 12.60 4.48
CA GLU A 111 -10.02 12.73 3.86
C GLU A 111 -10.82 11.41 3.96
N TRP A 112 -10.18 10.27 3.71
CA TRP A 112 -10.80 8.96 3.92
C TRP A 112 -11.21 8.71 5.38
N LEU A 113 -10.31 8.93 6.33
CA LEU A 113 -10.62 8.71 7.75
C LEU A 113 -11.79 9.59 8.23
N ALA A 114 -11.98 10.76 7.61
CA ALA A 114 -13.10 11.66 7.90
C ALA A 114 -14.39 11.33 7.12
N SER A 115 -14.34 10.48 6.08
CA SER A 115 -15.49 10.24 5.19
C SER A 115 -16.50 9.22 5.73
N GLY A 116 -16.10 8.41 6.72
CA GLY A 116 -16.89 7.27 7.20
C GLY A 116 -16.91 6.06 6.25
N SER A 117 -16.14 6.09 5.15
CA SER A 117 -15.99 4.94 4.26
C SER A 117 -15.11 3.86 4.89
N GLU A 118 -15.48 2.59 4.75
CA GLU A 118 -14.75 1.49 5.40
C GLU A 118 -13.37 1.24 4.78
N PHE A 119 -13.19 1.55 3.49
CA PHE A 119 -11.95 1.30 2.76
C PHE A 119 -11.50 2.50 1.94
N HIS A 120 -10.23 2.50 1.58
CA HIS A 120 -9.59 3.55 0.77
C HIS A 120 -8.77 2.94 -0.35
N VAL A 121 -8.87 3.53 -1.55
CA VAL A 121 -8.03 3.16 -2.69
C VAL A 121 -7.50 4.42 -3.37
N MET A 122 -6.23 4.39 -3.77
CA MET A 122 -5.57 5.51 -4.44
C MET A 122 -4.97 5.10 -5.79
N ARG A 123 -5.27 5.85 -6.86
CA ARG A 123 -4.70 5.70 -8.21
C ARG A 123 -4.16 7.03 -8.73
N ASP A 124 -2.89 7.27 -8.49
CA ASP A 124 -2.30 8.60 -8.73
C ASP A 124 -1.34 8.69 -9.93
N HIS A 125 -1.34 7.72 -10.85
CA HIS A 125 -0.41 7.69 -11.98
C HIS A 125 -1.11 7.15 -13.24
N PRO A 126 -0.73 7.57 -14.47
CA PRO A 126 -1.40 7.13 -15.70
C PRO A 126 -1.41 5.61 -15.97
N ASN A 127 -0.53 4.87 -15.28
CA ASN A 127 -0.45 3.39 -15.37
C ASN A 127 -1.11 2.67 -14.19
N HIS A 128 -1.77 3.38 -13.27
CA HIS A 128 -2.49 2.78 -12.14
C HIS A 128 -3.86 2.24 -12.61
N MET A 129 -3.83 1.34 -13.59
CA MET A 129 -5.01 0.74 -14.25
C MET A 129 -5.63 -0.42 -13.46
N ALA A 130 -4.96 -0.90 -12.42
CA ALA A 130 -5.53 -1.94 -11.58
C ALA A 130 -6.61 -1.32 -10.69
N VAL A 131 -7.71 -2.06 -10.51
CA VAL A 131 -8.80 -1.62 -9.66
C VAL A 131 -8.33 -1.37 -8.22
N MET A 132 -7.38 -2.14 -7.73
CA MET A 132 -6.68 -1.87 -6.47
C MET A 132 -5.19 -2.09 -6.65
N LEU A 133 -4.39 -1.08 -6.31
CA LEU A 133 -2.94 -1.19 -6.26
C LEU A 133 -2.56 -1.77 -4.89
N ALA A 134 -1.78 -2.85 -4.87
CA ALA A 134 -1.50 -3.59 -3.64
C ALA A 134 -0.80 -2.76 -2.55
N GLY A 135 -0.06 -1.72 -2.92
CA GLY A 135 0.62 -0.80 -2.00
C GLY A 135 -0.03 0.57 -1.83
N LEU A 136 -1.28 0.78 -2.28
CA LEU A 136 -1.97 2.09 -2.22
C LEU A 136 -3.45 1.94 -1.84
N TRP A 137 -3.69 1.24 -0.74
CA TRP A 137 -5.04 1.07 -0.18
C TRP A 137 -5.00 0.93 1.35
N GLY A 138 -6.14 1.12 1.98
CA GLY A 138 -6.32 1.00 3.42
C GLY A 138 -7.72 0.52 3.77
N GLY A 139 -7.90 0.11 5.03
CA GLY A 139 -9.19 -0.37 5.50
C GLY A 139 -9.36 -0.27 7.01
N HIS A 140 -10.60 -0.04 7.43
CA HIS A 140 -11.06 -0.35 8.77
C HIS A 140 -11.24 -1.86 8.88
N ASN A 141 -10.63 -2.45 9.90
CA ASN A 141 -10.68 -3.87 10.16
C ASN A 141 -11.93 -4.24 10.97
N ASN A 142 -13.08 -3.63 10.66
CA ASN A 142 -14.33 -3.83 11.41
C ASN A 142 -14.98 -5.19 11.12
N ARG A 143 -14.74 -5.75 9.92
CA ARG A 143 -15.26 -7.04 9.45
C ARG A 143 -14.21 -8.14 9.57
N ARG A 144 -13.64 -8.31 10.76
CA ARG A 144 -12.43 -9.16 10.94
C ARG A 144 -12.61 -10.59 10.46
N PRO A 145 -13.69 -11.31 10.79
CA PRO A 145 -13.87 -12.69 10.33
C PRO A 145 -13.96 -12.79 8.80
N GLU A 146 -14.65 -11.85 8.15
CA GLU A 146 -14.79 -11.81 6.69
C GLU A 146 -13.44 -11.49 6.03
N LEU A 147 -12.72 -10.50 6.54
CA LEU A 147 -11.41 -10.12 6.02
C LEU A 147 -10.37 -11.22 6.22
N ALA A 148 -10.40 -11.93 7.35
CA ALA A 148 -9.56 -13.10 7.60
C ALA A 148 -9.85 -14.20 6.56
N LYS A 149 -11.12 -14.53 6.30
CA LYS A 149 -11.48 -15.52 5.26
C LYS A 149 -10.95 -15.13 3.87
N VAL A 150 -11.07 -13.85 3.50
CA VAL A 150 -10.54 -13.36 2.22
C VAL A 150 -9.02 -13.50 2.19
N ARG A 151 -8.31 -13.04 3.23
CA ARG A 151 -6.85 -13.18 3.37
C ARG A 151 -6.41 -14.64 3.26
N ASP A 152 -7.03 -15.52 4.03
CA ASP A 152 -6.66 -16.94 4.07
C ASP A 152 -6.88 -17.58 2.69
N SER A 153 -7.96 -17.20 2.00
CA SER A 153 -8.17 -17.65 0.62
C SER A 153 -7.11 -17.12 -0.36
N MET A 154 -6.56 -15.91 -0.16
CA MET A 154 -5.47 -15.38 -0.98
C MET A 154 -4.15 -16.12 -0.72
N PHE A 155 -3.92 -16.52 0.53
CA PHE A 155 -2.72 -17.27 0.93
C PHE A 155 -2.78 -18.74 0.52
N ALA A 156 -3.97 -19.33 0.40
CA ALA A 156 -4.17 -20.68 -0.10
C ALA A 156 -3.94 -20.85 -1.61
N GLU A 157 -3.73 -19.76 -2.35
CA GLU A 157 -3.45 -19.83 -3.79
C GLU A 157 -2.05 -20.40 -4.06
N PRO A 158 -1.88 -21.19 -5.13
CA PRO A 158 -0.57 -21.71 -5.52
C PRO A 158 0.46 -20.58 -5.75
N LEU A 159 1.73 -20.89 -5.50
CA LEU A 159 2.84 -19.99 -5.78
C LEU A 159 2.74 -19.42 -7.21
N ASN A 160 2.59 -18.10 -7.30
CA ASN A 160 2.51 -17.42 -8.58
C ASN A 160 3.42 -16.18 -8.59
N LEU A 161 4.54 -16.30 -9.31
CA LEU A 161 5.58 -15.27 -9.38
C LEU A 161 5.21 -14.07 -10.26
N THR A 162 4.01 -14.06 -10.86
CA THR A 162 3.54 -12.95 -11.69
C THR A 162 3.60 -11.63 -10.93
N ARG A 163 4.21 -10.60 -11.52
CA ARG A 163 4.42 -9.32 -10.83
C ARG A 163 3.14 -8.67 -10.30
N LYS A 164 2.00 -8.89 -10.96
CA LYS A 164 0.70 -8.30 -10.58
C LYS A 164 -0.18 -9.27 -9.79
N PHE A 165 0.36 -10.39 -9.31
CA PHE A 165 -0.44 -11.42 -8.65
C PHE A 165 -1.19 -10.89 -7.43
N ASP A 166 -0.53 -10.07 -6.60
CA ASP A 166 -1.15 -9.40 -5.45
C ASP A 166 -2.34 -8.51 -5.84
N GLN A 167 -2.22 -7.75 -6.93
CA GLN A 167 -3.30 -6.94 -7.48
C GLN A 167 -4.43 -7.80 -8.07
N PHE A 168 -4.11 -8.94 -8.69
CA PHE A 168 -5.12 -9.88 -9.19
C PHE A 168 -5.93 -10.50 -8.05
N GLN A 169 -5.27 -10.87 -6.94
CA GLN A 169 -5.92 -11.36 -5.74
C GLN A 169 -6.87 -10.32 -5.13
N LEU A 170 -6.42 -9.06 -5.02
CA LEU A 170 -7.29 -7.97 -4.56
C LEU A 170 -8.49 -7.78 -5.48
N ALA A 171 -8.27 -7.76 -6.80
CA ALA A 171 -9.33 -7.56 -7.79
C ALA A 171 -10.38 -8.68 -7.79
N SER A 172 -9.95 -9.95 -7.63
CA SER A 172 -10.85 -11.10 -7.70
C SER A 172 -11.53 -11.42 -6.36
N LYS A 173 -10.83 -11.24 -5.23
CA LYS A 173 -11.29 -11.72 -3.92
C LYS A 173 -11.79 -10.63 -2.98
N LEU A 174 -11.18 -9.44 -2.99
CA LEU A 174 -11.53 -8.36 -2.05
C LEU A 174 -12.42 -7.29 -2.68
N TRP A 175 -12.06 -6.81 -3.88
CA TRP A 175 -12.76 -5.71 -4.54
C TRP A 175 -14.28 -5.93 -4.69
N PRO A 176 -14.78 -7.12 -5.05
CA PRO A 176 -16.23 -7.36 -5.15
C PRO A 176 -16.99 -7.10 -3.84
N ILE A 177 -16.30 -7.21 -2.70
CA ILE A 177 -16.86 -7.05 -1.36
C ILE A 177 -16.84 -5.57 -0.94
N ILE A 178 -15.76 -4.85 -1.26
CA ILE A 178 -15.51 -3.51 -0.71
C ILE A 178 -15.86 -2.35 -1.64
N LYS A 179 -16.10 -2.61 -2.93
CA LYS A 179 -16.25 -1.54 -3.95
C LYS A 179 -17.26 -0.45 -3.60
N ASN A 180 -18.37 -0.82 -2.96
CA ASN A 180 -19.47 0.10 -2.63
C ASN A 180 -19.29 0.80 -1.27
N VAL A 181 -18.24 0.45 -0.52
CA VAL A 181 -17.91 1.03 0.80
C VAL A 181 -16.50 1.61 0.82
N SER A 182 -15.95 1.90 -0.37
CA SER A 182 -14.60 2.44 -0.55
C SER A 182 -14.63 3.90 -0.98
N LEU A 183 -13.86 4.75 -0.32
CA LEU A 183 -13.47 6.06 -0.87
C LEU A 183 -12.31 5.86 -1.85
N GLN A 184 -12.43 6.40 -3.05
CA GLN A 184 -11.49 6.18 -4.13
C GLN A 184 -10.92 7.52 -4.59
N HIS A 185 -9.60 7.71 -4.49
CA HIS A 185 -8.93 8.88 -5.08
C HIS A 185 -8.25 8.49 -6.38
N ASP A 186 -8.49 9.26 -7.45
CA ASP A 186 -7.96 8.98 -8.78
C ASP A 186 -7.60 10.26 -9.54
N SER A 187 -6.42 10.28 -10.14
CA SER A 187 -5.92 11.42 -10.93
C SER A 187 -6.10 11.25 -12.45
N TYR A 188 -6.21 10.01 -12.95
CA TYR A 188 -6.06 9.72 -14.38
C TYR A 188 -7.11 8.78 -14.95
N THR A 189 -7.64 7.89 -14.13
CA THR A 189 -8.42 6.74 -14.57
C THR A 189 -9.85 6.77 -14.03
N CYS A 190 -10.34 7.92 -13.57
CA CYS A 190 -11.70 8.09 -13.05
C CYS A 190 -12.82 7.74 -14.06
N LEU A 191 -12.52 7.78 -15.37
CA LEU A 191 -13.44 7.38 -16.44
C LEU A 191 -13.35 5.90 -16.82
N VAL A 192 -12.42 5.14 -16.24
CA VAL A 192 -12.37 3.69 -16.44
C VAL A 192 -13.56 3.06 -15.72
N PRO A 193 -14.38 2.21 -16.36
CA PRO A 193 -15.59 1.68 -15.74
C PRO A 193 -15.37 0.98 -14.39
N SER A 194 -14.22 0.32 -14.20
CA SER A 194 -13.89 -0.31 -12.92
C SER A 194 -13.52 0.67 -11.79
N HIS A 195 -13.32 1.95 -12.10
CA HIS A 195 -12.93 3.01 -11.15
C HIS A 195 -14.06 4.04 -10.95
N GLU A 196 -15.29 3.69 -11.35
CA GLU A 196 -16.46 4.53 -11.17
C GLU A 196 -16.61 4.99 -9.71
N GLY A 197 -17.04 6.24 -9.53
CA GLY A 197 -17.20 6.87 -8.21
C GLY A 197 -15.90 7.40 -7.60
N SER A 198 -14.78 7.39 -8.33
CA SER A 198 -13.54 8.01 -7.87
C SER A 198 -13.64 9.53 -7.81
N ILE A 199 -13.05 10.12 -6.77
CA ILE A 199 -12.89 11.55 -6.57
C ILE A 199 -11.43 11.98 -6.85
N PRO A 200 -11.18 13.25 -7.18
CA PRO A 200 -9.82 13.75 -7.34
C PRO A 200 -9.08 13.79 -5.99
N PHE A 201 -7.75 13.82 -6.02
CA PHE A 201 -6.95 14.02 -4.81
C PHE A 201 -7.13 15.44 -4.22
N PRO A 202 -7.08 15.58 -2.88
CA PRO A 202 -7.35 16.86 -2.20
C PRO A 202 -6.21 17.87 -2.28
N VAL A 203 -4.99 17.44 -2.59
CA VAL A 203 -3.78 18.29 -2.63
C VAL A 203 -3.19 18.23 -4.02
N ARG A 204 -2.81 19.37 -4.61
CA ARG A 204 -2.18 19.44 -5.93
C ARG A 204 -0.87 18.65 -5.99
N ARG A 205 -0.61 17.96 -7.10
CA ARG A 205 0.69 17.33 -7.34
C ARG A 205 1.81 18.35 -7.36
N PHE A 206 2.92 17.99 -6.71
CA PHE A 206 4.16 18.73 -6.78
C PHE A 206 5.25 17.91 -7.47
N ASP A 207 5.97 18.54 -8.39
CA ASP A 207 7.21 18.02 -9.00
C ASP A 207 7.09 16.61 -9.64
N GLY A 208 5.91 16.29 -10.19
CA GLY A 208 5.63 14.99 -10.82
C GLY A 208 5.62 13.80 -9.85
N LEU A 209 5.70 14.05 -8.54
CA LEU A 209 5.64 13.02 -7.51
C LEU A 209 4.21 12.49 -7.39
N TYR A 210 4.04 11.18 -7.23
CA TYR A 210 2.74 10.54 -7.15
C TYR A 210 2.67 9.57 -5.97
N THR A 211 1.47 9.28 -5.45
CA THR A 211 1.32 8.29 -4.38
C THR A 211 1.82 6.93 -4.87
N GLY A 212 2.80 6.34 -4.20
CA GLY A 212 3.50 5.13 -4.65
C GLY A 212 4.79 5.40 -5.43
N TRP A 213 5.18 6.67 -5.60
CA TRP A 213 6.48 7.03 -6.15
C TRP A 213 7.61 6.69 -5.16
N GLY A 214 8.75 6.29 -5.72
CA GLY A 214 9.96 5.96 -4.97
C GLY A 214 11.21 6.49 -5.67
N PRO A 215 12.35 6.60 -4.96
CA PRO A 215 13.60 7.14 -5.52
C PRO A 215 14.14 6.30 -6.70
N PHE A 216 13.63 5.10 -6.92
CA PHE A 216 14.01 4.22 -8.01
C PHE A 216 13.03 4.23 -9.19
N LYS A 217 11.97 5.05 -9.14
CA LYS A 217 10.88 5.11 -10.14
C LYS A 217 10.99 6.34 -11.05
N PHE A 218 12.18 6.59 -11.59
CA PHE A 218 12.48 7.78 -12.41
C PHE A 218 11.68 7.82 -13.71
N ARG A 219 11.55 6.68 -14.40
CA ARG A 219 10.83 6.60 -15.68
C ARG A 219 9.32 6.82 -15.50
N GLU A 220 8.78 6.31 -14.42
CA GLU A 220 7.39 6.49 -14.02
C GLU A 220 7.12 7.96 -13.71
N ARG A 221 8.01 8.62 -12.95
CA ARG A 221 7.92 10.07 -12.70
C ARG A 221 7.97 10.89 -14.00
N GLN A 222 8.83 10.53 -14.95
CA GLN A 222 8.87 11.19 -16.26
C GLN A 222 7.55 11.05 -17.04
N LYS A 223 6.83 9.94 -16.88
CA LYS A 223 5.52 9.75 -17.52
C LYS A 223 4.50 10.75 -16.97
N VAL A 224 4.48 10.98 -15.66
CA VAL A 224 3.61 11.98 -15.03
C VAL A 224 3.84 13.38 -15.62
N PHE A 225 5.09 13.80 -15.80
CA PHE A 225 5.41 15.09 -16.42
C PHE A 225 4.91 15.23 -17.87
N LYS A 226 4.76 14.11 -18.57
CA LYS A 226 4.31 14.06 -19.98
C LYS A 226 2.82 13.81 -20.12
N THR A 227 2.08 13.64 -19.03
CA THR A 227 0.67 13.26 -19.07
C THR A 227 -0.16 14.17 -18.18
N LEU A 228 -0.97 15.02 -18.82
CA LEU A 228 -1.98 15.82 -18.13
C LEU A 228 -3.08 14.92 -17.58
N CYS A 229 -3.63 15.28 -16.43
CA CYS A 229 -4.85 14.66 -15.93
C CYS A 229 -6.02 14.94 -16.87
N PRO A 230 -6.92 13.97 -17.13
CA PRO A 230 -8.20 14.23 -17.79
C PRO A 230 -8.97 15.32 -17.04
N ALA A 231 -9.72 16.16 -17.74
CA ALA A 231 -10.45 17.27 -17.12
C ALA A 231 -11.48 16.77 -16.10
N GLU A 232 -12.07 15.62 -16.37
CA GLU A 232 -13.07 14.92 -15.59
C GLU A 232 -12.52 14.39 -14.26
N CYS A 233 -11.22 14.11 -14.19
CA CYS A 233 -10.55 13.61 -12.98
C CYS A 233 -9.91 14.73 -12.14
N ARG A 234 -10.16 16.01 -12.46
CA ARG A 234 -9.63 17.15 -11.71
C ARG A 234 -10.66 17.64 -10.68
N PRO A 235 -10.21 18.28 -9.58
CA PRO A 235 -11.13 18.98 -8.68
C PRO A 235 -11.94 20.03 -9.44
N LYS A 236 -13.26 20.02 -9.27
CA LYS A 236 -14.18 20.94 -9.96
C LYS A 236 -13.94 22.39 -9.57
N GLU A 237 -13.50 22.60 -8.34
CA GLU A 237 -13.15 23.90 -7.75
C GLU A 237 -11.77 24.38 -8.21
N GLN A 238 -10.93 23.48 -8.76
CA GLN A 238 -9.55 23.78 -9.18
C GLN A 238 -9.23 23.21 -10.58
N PRO A 239 -9.97 23.59 -11.64
CA PRO A 239 -9.82 23.01 -12.98
C PRO A 239 -8.44 23.28 -13.61
N ARG A 240 -7.69 24.25 -13.07
CA ARG A 240 -6.32 24.61 -13.48
C ARG A 240 -5.24 23.64 -12.99
N TRP A 241 -5.58 22.66 -12.14
CA TRP A 241 -4.64 21.61 -11.74
C TRP A 241 -4.49 20.57 -12.86
N THR A 242 -3.75 20.92 -13.91
CA THR A 242 -3.61 20.10 -15.12
C THR A 242 -2.74 18.86 -14.92
N TYR A 243 -1.83 18.89 -13.96
CA TYR A 243 -1.07 17.74 -13.47
C TYR A 243 -1.58 17.30 -12.12
N CYS A 244 -2.91 17.33 -11.95
CA CYS A 244 -3.59 16.92 -10.73
C CYS A 244 -2.81 15.81 -10.02
#